data_AF-A0A9E3X677-F1
#
_entry.id   AF-A0A9E3X677-F1
#
_cell.length_a   1.000
_cell.length_b   1.000
_cell.length_c   1.000
_cell.angle_alpha   90.00
_cell.angle_beta   90.00
_cell.angle_gamma   90.00
#
_symmetry.space_group_name_H-M   'P 1'
#
loop_
_entity.id
_entity.type
_entity.pdbx_description
1 polymer ?
#
loop_
_entity_poly.entity_id
_entity_poly.type
_entity_poly.pdbx_seq_one_letter_code
_entity_poly.pdbx_strand_id
1 'polypeptide(L)'
;MRVIPIIQLGVGGVGAALVRQILANREFHGETYGLQLQYVALCDSNGAVIESHGMADDFLETLLAWKAEGKRLADHEQGGKQNNLAAIVDIAGRDGAVVVDCTASDNTVPALTTALDRGYSIALANKKPLTVNQEVYTRLTSAGATRNRDGTVQPAVRHLGRSRWETTVGAGLPVIATLNRLV
;
A
#
# COMPACT_ATOMS: atom_id res chain seq x y z
N MET A 1 -21.73 -4.49 -2.32
CA MET A 1 -20.29 -4.55 -2.67
C MET A 1 -19.53 -3.66 -1.68
N ARG A 2 -18.48 -4.17 -1.05
CA ARG A 2 -17.65 -3.41 -0.10
C ARG A 2 -16.55 -2.69 -0.86
N VAL A 3 -16.49 -1.38 -0.72
CA VAL A 3 -15.43 -0.55 -1.32
C VAL A 3 -14.19 -0.60 -0.43
N ILE A 4 -13.03 -0.84 -1.04
CA ILE A 4 -11.72 -0.85 -0.37
C ILE A 4 -10.87 0.27 -0.99
N PRO A 5 -10.64 1.38 -0.28
CA PRO A 5 -9.75 2.44 -0.75
C PRO A 5 -8.31 1.96 -0.85
N ILE A 6 -7.65 2.21 -1.98
CA ILE A 6 -6.25 1.87 -2.23
C ILE A 6 -5.42 3.15 -2.35
N ILE A 7 -4.41 3.25 -1.50
CA ILE A 7 -3.36 4.27 -1.59
C ILE A 7 -2.10 3.55 -2.02
N GLN A 8 -1.60 3.82 -3.23
CA GLN A 8 -0.41 3.13 -3.73
C GLN A 8 0.81 4.06 -3.76
N LEU A 9 1.85 3.63 -3.06
CA LEU A 9 3.16 4.23 -3.06
C LEU A 9 4.01 3.54 -4.12
N GLY A 10 4.40 4.27 -5.16
CA GLY A 10 5.19 3.78 -6.27
C GLY A 10 4.32 3.37 -7.46
N VAL A 11 4.58 4.00 -8.61
CA VAL A 11 4.03 3.64 -9.93
C VAL A 11 5.17 3.29 -10.89
N GLY A 12 6.13 2.50 -10.41
CA GLY A 12 7.18 1.88 -11.23
C GLY A 12 6.68 0.59 -11.90
N GLY A 13 7.58 -0.31 -12.29
CA GLY A 13 7.21 -1.56 -12.97
C GLY A 13 6.19 -2.41 -12.19
N VAL A 14 6.45 -2.67 -10.90
CA VAL A 14 5.53 -3.44 -10.03
C VAL A 14 4.23 -2.69 -9.81
N GLY A 15 4.30 -1.40 -9.45
CA GLY A 15 3.10 -0.60 -9.17
C GLY A 15 2.18 -0.44 -10.37
N ALA A 16 2.74 -0.22 -11.57
CA ALA A 16 1.96 -0.15 -12.81
C ALA A 16 1.35 -1.51 -13.18
N ALA A 17 2.08 -2.62 -12.97
CA ALA A 17 1.53 -3.95 -13.19
C ALA A 17 0.37 -4.26 -12.23
N LEU A 18 0.47 -3.87 -10.96
CA LEU A 18 -0.60 -4.03 -9.98
C LEU A 18 -1.87 -3.26 -10.38
N VAL A 19 -1.75 -2.01 -10.80
CA VAL A 19 -2.90 -1.22 -11.28
C VAL A 19 -3.59 -1.96 -12.43
N ARG A 20 -2.85 -2.39 -13.45
CA ARG A 20 -3.42 -3.15 -14.58
C ARG A 20 -4.09 -4.44 -14.14
N GLN A 21 -3.50 -5.18 -13.20
CA GLN A 21 -4.08 -6.40 -12.66
C GLN A 21 -5.38 -6.13 -11.92
N ILE A 22 -5.47 -5.06 -11.12
CA ILE A 22 -6.70 -4.70 -10.42
C ILE A 22 -7.79 -4.32 -11.43
N LEU A 23 -7.46 -3.51 -12.44
CA LEU A 23 -8.40 -3.12 -13.50
C LEU A 23 -8.95 -4.34 -14.26
N ALA A 24 -8.05 -5.22 -14.73
CA ALA A 24 -8.42 -6.42 -15.48
C ALA A 24 -9.24 -7.44 -14.66
N ASN A 25 -9.24 -7.36 -13.34
CA ASN A 25 -9.93 -8.31 -12.45
C ASN A 25 -11.05 -7.67 -11.62
N ARG A 26 -11.53 -6.46 -11.97
CA ARG A 26 -12.61 -5.80 -11.20
C ARG A 26 -13.88 -6.62 -11.11
N GLU A 27 -14.33 -7.19 -12.23
CA GLU A 27 -15.52 -8.03 -12.29
C GLU A 27 -15.35 -9.25 -11.37
N PHE A 28 -14.23 -9.95 -11.49
CA PHE A 28 -13.89 -11.07 -10.61
C PHE A 28 -13.91 -10.69 -9.13
N HIS A 29 -13.30 -9.55 -8.76
CA HIS A 29 -13.33 -9.05 -7.38
C HIS A 29 -14.75 -8.73 -6.89
N GLY A 30 -15.56 -8.12 -7.75
CA GLY A 30 -16.93 -7.73 -7.46
C GLY A 30 -17.87 -8.92 -7.29
N GLU A 31 -17.83 -9.87 -8.23
CA GLU A 31 -18.73 -11.02 -8.25
C GLU A 31 -18.33 -12.11 -7.25
N THR A 32 -17.02 -12.42 -7.15
CA THR A 32 -16.55 -13.54 -6.32
C THR A 32 -16.39 -13.15 -4.86
N TYR A 33 -15.88 -11.94 -4.59
CA TYR A 33 -15.57 -11.50 -3.23
C TYR A 33 -16.47 -10.37 -2.73
N GLY A 34 -17.34 -9.82 -3.58
CA GLY A 34 -18.15 -8.67 -3.23
C GLY A 34 -17.31 -7.41 -2.99
N LEU A 35 -16.11 -7.30 -3.58
CA LEU A 35 -15.15 -6.22 -3.33
C LEU A 35 -15.01 -5.28 -4.52
N GLN A 36 -14.88 -3.99 -4.23
CA GLN A 36 -14.47 -2.97 -5.20
C GLN A 36 -13.18 -2.32 -4.71
N LEU A 37 -12.05 -2.67 -5.33
CA LEU A 37 -10.74 -2.07 -5.02
C LEU A 37 -10.64 -0.71 -5.71
N GLN A 38 -10.75 0.38 -4.96
CA GLN A 38 -10.86 1.73 -5.51
C GLN A 38 -9.58 2.53 -5.23
N TYR A 39 -8.84 2.89 -6.27
CA TYR A 39 -7.67 3.77 -6.13
C TYR A 39 -8.10 5.19 -5.76
N VAL A 40 -7.63 5.67 -4.61
CA VAL A 40 -7.87 7.03 -4.12
C VAL A 40 -6.59 7.88 -4.14
N ALA A 41 -5.42 7.24 -4.21
CA ALA A 41 -4.16 7.92 -4.43
C ALA A 41 -3.14 7.05 -5.15
N LEU A 42 -2.41 7.66 -6.09
CA LEU A 42 -1.20 7.10 -6.70
C LEU A 42 -0.04 8.06 -6.44
N CYS A 43 1.08 7.52 -5.96
CA CYS A 43 2.26 8.31 -5.61
C CYS A 43 3.49 7.80 -6.38
N ASP A 44 4.34 8.71 -6.84
CA ASP A 44 5.70 8.39 -7.24
C ASP A 44 6.71 9.13 -6.35
N SER A 45 8.00 9.12 -6.71
CA SER A 45 9.04 9.76 -5.90
C SER A 45 8.97 11.28 -5.83
N ASN A 46 8.17 11.93 -6.70
CA ASN A 46 8.14 13.39 -6.83
C ASN A 46 6.76 13.98 -6.55
N GLY A 47 5.69 13.21 -6.72
CA GLY A 47 4.34 13.71 -6.54
C GLY A 47 3.29 12.63 -6.34
N ALA A 48 2.07 13.08 -6.18
CA ALA A 48 0.90 12.24 -6.05
C ALA A 48 -0.29 12.82 -6.80
N VAL A 49 -1.16 11.93 -7.27
CA VAL A 49 -2.51 12.25 -7.70
C VAL A 49 -3.44 11.68 -6.65
N ILE A 50 -4.38 12.49 -6.15
CA ILE A 50 -5.33 12.11 -5.11
C ILE A 50 -6.73 12.38 -5.64
N GLU A 51 -7.59 11.38 -5.60
CA GLU A 51 -9.02 11.52 -5.87
C GLU A 51 -9.80 10.83 -4.77
N SER A 52 -10.37 11.63 -3.87
CA SER A 52 -11.02 11.15 -2.66
C SER A 52 -12.24 10.25 -2.94
N HIS A 53 -12.91 10.42 -4.09
CA HIS A 53 -14.07 9.58 -4.47
C HIS A 53 -13.71 8.38 -5.33
N GLY A 54 -12.40 8.17 -5.56
CA GLY A 54 -11.88 7.12 -6.41
C GLY A 54 -11.64 7.56 -7.85
N MET A 55 -10.55 7.06 -8.41
CA MET A 55 -10.17 7.29 -9.80
C MET A 55 -10.96 6.36 -10.73
N ALA A 56 -11.47 6.90 -11.82
CA ALA A 56 -12.04 6.13 -12.92
C ALA A 56 -10.95 5.30 -13.63
N ASP A 57 -11.36 4.21 -14.28
CA ASP A 57 -10.42 3.27 -14.91
C ASP A 57 -9.66 3.93 -16.07
N ASP A 58 -10.37 4.68 -16.90
CA ASP A 58 -9.86 5.48 -18.01
C ASP A 58 -8.77 6.46 -17.52
N PHE A 59 -8.98 7.04 -16.34
CA PHE A 59 -8.05 7.96 -15.71
C PHE A 59 -6.83 7.23 -15.14
N LEU A 60 -7.00 6.04 -14.56
CA LEU A 60 -5.87 5.22 -14.14
C LEU A 60 -5.01 4.82 -15.35
N GLU A 61 -5.63 4.46 -16.48
CA GLU A 61 -4.92 4.15 -17.72
C GLU A 61 -4.13 5.34 -18.25
N THR A 62 -4.70 6.55 -18.23
CA THR A 62 -3.98 7.77 -18.67
C THR A 62 -2.79 8.07 -17.76
N LEU A 63 -2.93 7.90 -16.44
CA LEU A 63 -1.82 8.03 -15.50
C LEU A 63 -0.73 6.97 -15.74
N LEU A 64 -1.10 5.73 -16.09
CA LEU A 64 -0.13 4.70 -16.44
C LEU A 64 0.62 5.03 -17.74
N ALA A 65 -0.07 5.54 -18.75
CA ALA A 65 0.55 6.00 -20.00
C ALA A 65 1.51 7.17 -19.74
N TRP A 66 1.09 8.15 -18.94
CA TRP A 66 1.92 9.28 -18.50
C TRP A 66 3.21 8.80 -17.81
N LYS A 67 3.10 7.81 -16.92
CA LYS A 67 4.26 7.20 -16.25
C LYS A 67 5.15 6.41 -17.22
N ALA A 68 4.58 5.76 -18.23
CA ALA A 68 5.33 5.02 -19.25
C ALA A 68 6.19 5.95 -20.13
N GLU A 69 5.77 7.20 -20.33
CA GLU A 69 6.56 8.25 -20.99
C GLU A 69 7.69 8.81 -20.10
N GLY A 70 7.87 8.28 -18.87
CA GLY A 70 8.89 8.73 -17.93
C GLY A 70 8.54 10.03 -17.20
N LYS A 71 7.35 10.57 -17.40
CA LYS A 71 6.89 11.80 -16.74
C LYS A 71 6.58 11.56 -15.26
N ARG A 72 6.65 12.62 -14.46
CA ARG A 72 6.42 12.58 -13.00
C ARG A 72 4.96 12.89 -12.70
N LEU A 73 4.40 12.30 -11.65
CA LEU A 73 3.05 12.65 -11.22
C LEU A 73 2.94 14.10 -10.79
N ALA A 74 4.02 14.69 -10.25
CA ALA A 74 4.07 16.11 -9.88
C ALA A 74 3.85 17.07 -11.06
N ASP A 75 4.07 16.61 -12.30
CA ASP A 75 3.94 17.42 -13.52
C ASP A 75 2.61 17.18 -14.24
N HIS A 76 1.75 16.30 -13.71
CA HIS A 76 0.41 16.03 -14.23
C HIS A 76 -0.58 17.12 -13.80
N GLU A 77 -1.62 17.38 -14.59
CA GLU A 77 -2.61 18.45 -14.30
C GLU A 77 -3.35 18.25 -12.96
N GLN A 78 -3.77 17.02 -12.64
CA GLN A 78 -4.32 16.65 -11.32
C GLN A 78 -3.24 16.20 -10.32
N GLY A 79 -1.96 16.40 -10.67
CA GLY A 79 -0.82 16.05 -9.85
C GLY A 79 -0.42 17.15 -8.87
N GLY A 80 0.08 16.74 -7.71
CA GLY A 80 0.68 17.64 -6.73
C GLY A 80 2.08 17.18 -6.36
N LYS A 81 3.01 18.12 -6.14
CA LYS A 81 4.29 17.82 -5.51
C LYS A 81 4.04 17.23 -4.13
N GLN A 82 4.78 16.17 -3.81
CA GLN A 82 4.70 15.56 -2.50
C GLN A 82 6.07 15.33 -1.88
N ASN A 83 6.22 15.79 -0.63
CA ASN A 83 7.39 15.56 0.20
C ASN A 83 7.10 14.72 1.45
N ASN A 84 5.82 14.46 1.77
CA ASN A 84 5.41 13.75 2.98
C ASN A 84 4.34 12.67 2.72
N LEU A 85 4.77 11.44 2.46
CA LEU A 85 3.85 10.32 2.18
C LEU A 85 2.85 10.03 3.32
N ALA A 86 3.21 10.31 4.58
CA ALA A 86 2.28 10.13 5.70
C ALA A 86 1.08 11.10 5.61
N ALA A 87 1.31 12.32 5.12
CA ALA A 87 0.23 13.28 4.88
C ALA A 87 -0.74 12.78 3.79
N ILE A 88 -0.28 12.07 2.75
CA ILE A 88 -1.19 11.43 1.79
C ILE A 88 -2.04 10.36 2.45
N VAL A 89 -1.46 9.55 3.33
CA VAL A 89 -2.22 8.53 4.06
C VAL A 89 -3.34 9.17 4.87
N ASP A 90 -3.06 10.32 5.49
CA ASP A 90 -4.06 11.08 6.24
C ASP A 90 -5.14 11.74 5.34
N ILE A 91 -4.74 12.31 4.20
CA ILE A 91 -5.64 13.06 3.30
C ILE A 91 -6.52 12.10 2.48
N ALA A 92 -5.94 11.04 1.92
CA ALA A 92 -6.61 10.11 1.02
C ALA A 92 -7.26 8.93 1.76
N GLY A 93 -6.78 8.62 2.96
CA GLY A 93 -7.23 7.46 3.73
C GLY A 93 -8.66 7.59 4.24
N ARG A 94 -9.35 6.46 4.27
CA ARG A 94 -10.69 6.28 4.84
C ARG A 94 -10.76 4.92 5.52
N ASP A 95 -11.81 4.68 6.30
CA ASP A 95 -12.02 3.41 6.99
C ASP A 95 -11.88 2.20 6.05
N GLY A 96 -11.06 1.24 6.47
CA GLY A 96 -10.77 0.04 5.67
C GLY A 96 -9.81 0.24 4.49
N ALA A 97 -9.13 1.40 4.40
CA ALA A 97 -8.11 1.62 3.39
C ALA A 97 -6.94 0.63 3.47
N VAL A 98 -6.32 0.41 2.31
CA VAL A 98 -5.09 -0.38 2.16
C VAL A 98 -4.01 0.51 1.56
N VAL A 99 -2.88 0.64 2.26
CA VAL A 99 -1.68 1.29 1.74
C VAL A 99 -0.77 0.24 1.12
N VAL A 100 -0.49 0.38 -0.17
CA VAL A 100 0.36 -0.54 -0.91
C VAL A 100 1.72 0.10 -1.17
N ASP A 101 2.81 -0.53 -0.74
CA ASP A 101 4.17 -0.07 -1.00
C ASP A 101 4.84 -0.89 -2.10
N CYS A 102 4.84 -0.33 -3.30
CA CYS A 102 5.54 -0.80 -4.49
C CYS A 102 6.79 0.05 -4.80
N THR A 103 7.30 0.80 -3.83
CA THR A 103 8.51 1.60 -4.01
C THR A 103 9.78 0.75 -3.85
N ALA A 104 10.94 1.40 -4.04
CA ALA A 104 12.25 0.83 -3.75
C ALA A 104 13.01 1.66 -2.69
N SER A 105 12.29 2.28 -1.74
CA SER A 105 12.86 3.17 -0.72
C SER A 105 12.32 2.86 0.67
N ASP A 106 13.14 3.02 1.71
CA ASP A 106 12.75 2.98 3.11
C ASP A 106 12.09 4.28 3.61
N ASN A 107 12.06 5.34 2.80
CA ASN A 107 11.37 6.60 3.12
C ASN A 107 9.84 6.43 3.29
N THR A 108 9.30 5.25 3.00
CA THR A 108 7.89 4.88 3.19
C THR A 108 7.55 4.47 4.63
N VAL A 109 8.55 4.19 5.48
CA VAL A 109 8.34 3.76 6.88
C VAL A 109 7.38 4.67 7.65
N PRO A 110 7.51 6.02 7.61
CA PRO A 110 6.56 6.90 8.29
C PRO A 110 5.13 6.71 7.78
N ALA A 111 4.92 6.60 6.47
CA ALA A 111 3.59 6.45 5.88
C ALA A 111 2.95 5.09 6.22
N LEU A 112 3.72 4.00 6.15
CA LEU A 112 3.29 2.66 6.52
C LEU A 112 2.89 2.59 8.00
N THR A 113 3.66 3.27 8.83
CA THR A 113 3.42 3.38 10.26
C THR A 113 2.14 4.17 10.55
N THR A 114 1.98 5.35 9.93
CA THR A 114 0.75 6.16 10.02
C THR A 114 -0.47 5.35 9.57
N ALA A 115 -0.35 4.56 8.51
CA ALA A 115 -1.45 3.70 8.05
C ALA A 115 -1.90 2.71 9.13
N LEU A 116 -0.95 2.03 9.78
CA LEU A 116 -1.27 1.11 10.88
C LEU A 116 -1.88 1.83 12.09
N ASP A 117 -1.36 3.01 12.45
CA ASP A 117 -1.90 3.82 13.55
C ASP A 117 -3.34 4.28 13.27
N ARG A 118 -3.69 4.50 12.00
CA ARG A 118 -5.04 4.87 11.54
C ARG A 118 -6.02 3.69 11.43
N GLY A 119 -5.61 2.47 11.74
CA GLY A 119 -6.49 1.31 11.57
C GLY A 119 -6.44 0.68 10.17
N TYR A 120 -5.69 1.26 9.23
CA TYR A 120 -5.59 0.76 7.85
C TYR A 120 -4.76 -0.53 7.79
N SER A 121 -4.83 -1.18 6.63
CA SER A 121 -3.97 -2.32 6.31
C SER A 121 -2.84 -1.90 5.38
N ILE A 122 -1.75 -2.66 5.38
CA ILE A 122 -0.61 -2.43 4.50
C ILE A 122 -0.26 -3.68 3.70
N ALA A 123 0.14 -3.48 2.44
CA ALA A 123 0.66 -4.53 1.56
C ALA A 123 1.99 -4.09 0.95
N LEU A 124 3.06 -4.84 1.17
CA LEU A 124 4.41 -4.47 0.77
C LEU A 124 4.93 -5.39 -0.33
N ALA A 125 5.34 -4.80 -1.44
CA ALA A 125 6.30 -5.40 -2.36
C ALA A 125 7.73 -4.91 -2.10
N ASN A 126 7.86 -3.78 -1.42
CA ASN A 126 9.13 -3.21 -0.99
C ASN A 126 9.67 -3.92 0.27
N LYS A 127 10.88 -4.49 0.17
CA LYS A 127 11.55 -5.15 1.30
C LYS A 127 12.30 -4.19 2.23
N LYS A 128 12.67 -2.99 1.77
CA LYS A 128 13.54 -2.09 2.53
C LYS A 128 12.97 -1.74 3.93
N PRO A 129 11.68 -1.39 4.08
CA PRO A 129 11.09 -1.12 5.40
C PRO A 129 11.22 -2.29 6.39
N LEU A 130 11.25 -3.54 5.90
CA LEU A 130 11.34 -4.74 6.72
C LEU A 130 12.77 -5.06 7.16
N THR A 131 13.78 -4.36 6.62
CA THR A 131 15.20 -4.64 6.86
C THR A 131 15.95 -3.47 7.49
N VAL A 132 15.29 -2.33 7.79
CA VAL A 132 15.96 -1.14 8.36
C VAL A 132 16.43 -1.41 9.79
N ASN A 133 15.51 -1.77 10.69
CA ASN A 133 15.82 -2.18 12.06
C ASN A 133 14.72 -3.10 12.62
N GLN A 134 15.05 -3.78 13.72
CA GLN A 134 14.17 -4.77 14.34
C GLN A 134 12.86 -4.18 14.87
N GLU A 135 12.88 -2.93 15.37
CA GLU A 135 11.69 -2.27 15.91
C GLU A 135 10.68 -1.97 14.81
N VAL A 136 11.13 -1.41 13.68
CA VAL A 136 10.30 -1.15 12.50
C VAL A 136 9.75 -2.45 11.94
N TYR A 137 10.60 -3.47 11.76
CA TYR A 137 10.15 -4.80 11.34
C TYR A 137 9.03 -5.32 12.26
N THR A 138 9.25 -5.26 13.57
CA THR A 138 8.29 -5.74 14.56
C THR A 138 6.99 -4.96 14.42
N ARG A 139 7.03 -3.62 14.37
CA ARG A 139 5.84 -2.78 14.25
C ARG A 139 5.04 -3.06 12.98
N LEU A 140 5.72 -3.21 11.85
CA LEU A 140 5.08 -3.49 10.55
C LEU A 140 4.49 -4.91 10.50
N THR A 141 5.16 -5.92 11.07
CA THR A 141 4.75 -7.33 10.97
C THR A 141 3.81 -7.80 12.08
N SER A 142 3.77 -7.11 13.21
CA SER A 142 2.88 -7.40 14.34
C SER A 142 1.62 -6.52 14.37
N ALA A 143 1.38 -5.76 13.30
CA ALA A 143 0.19 -4.92 13.12
C ALA A 143 -0.04 -3.86 14.22
N GLY A 144 1.01 -3.16 14.62
CA GLY A 144 0.88 -2.01 15.53
C GLY A 144 0.75 -2.38 17.02
N ALA A 145 1.35 -3.49 17.47
CA ALA A 145 1.62 -3.67 18.88
C ALA A 145 2.65 -2.62 19.33
N THR A 146 2.16 -1.48 19.78
CA THR A 146 2.93 -0.58 20.62
C THR A 146 3.21 -1.30 21.94
N ARG A 147 4.39 -1.04 22.52
CA ARG A 147 4.58 -1.31 23.95
C ARG A 147 3.41 -0.64 24.69
N ASN A 148 2.78 -1.36 25.63
CA ASN A 148 1.85 -0.72 26.54
C ASN A 148 2.55 0.45 27.24
N ARG A 149 1.80 1.44 27.76
CA ARG A 149 2.38 2.59 28.50
C ARG A 149 3.26 2.19 29.69
N ASP A 150 3.17 0.94 30.15
CA ASP A 150 3.96 0.33 31.23
C ASP A 150 5.23 -0.41 30.74
N GLY A 151 5.53 -0.39 29.43
CA GLY A 151 6.69 -1.06 28.85
C GLY A 151 6.50 -2.55 28.57
N THR A 152 5.34 -3.14 28.85
CA THR A 152 5.07 -4.54 28.56
C THR A 152 4.80 -4.76 27.06
N VAL A 153 5.43 -5.80 26.51
CA VAL A 153 5.15 -6.31 25.16
C VAL A 153 4.14 -7.43 25.33
N GLN A 154 2.87 -7.19 24.99
CA GLN A 154 1.98 -8.33 24.76
C GLN A 154 2.54 -9.11 23.55
N PRO A 155 2.61 -10.45 23.61
CA PRO A 155 2.95 -11.25 22.44
C PRO A 155 1.86 -10.99 21.40
N ALA A 156 2.15 -10.08 20.49
CA ALA A 156 1.26 -9.71 19.42
C ALA A 156 1.12 -10.93 18.53
N VAL A 157 -0.04 -11.58 18.59
CA VAL A 157 -0.43 -12.57 17.59
C VAL A 157 -0.27 -11.88 16.24
N ARG A 158 0.55 -12.45 15.35
CA ARG A 158 0.79 -11.89 14.01
C ARG A 158 -0.56 -11.66 13.35
N HIS A 159 -1.01 -10.41 13.29
CA HIS A 159 -2.29 -10.07 12.70
C HIS A 159 -2.10 -9.97 11.18
N LEU A 160 -2.02 -11.13 10.53
CA LEU A 160 -1.88 -11.27 9.08
C LEU A 160 -3.04 -10.61 8.32
N GLY A 161 -4.11 -10.17 8.99
CA GLY A 161 -5.17 -9.36 8.38
C GLY A 161 -4.78 -7.90 8.08
N ARG A 162 -3.81 -7.33 8.81
CA ARG A 162 -3.47 -5.89 8.71
C ARG A 162 -2.18 -5.61 7.97
N SER A 163 -1.26 -6.57 7.88
CA SER A 163 0.00 -6.41 7.16
C SER A 163 0.31 -7.63 6.32
N ARG A 164 0.67 -7.41 5.05
CA ARG A 164 1.11 -8.45 4.11
C ARG A 164 2.39 -8.01 3.40
N TRP A 165 3.30 -8.94 3.17
CA TRP A 165 4.58 -8.66 2.51
C TRP A 165 5.07 -9.82 1.63
N GLU A 166 4.14 -10.61 1.08
CA GLU A 166 4.43 -11.85 0.34
C GLU A 166 5.50 -11.65 -0.73
N THR A 167 5.35 -10.60 -1.55
CA THR A 167 6.21 -10.41 -2.73
C THR A 167 7.61 -9.87 -2.39
N THR A 168 7.93 -9.68 -1.11
CA THR A 168 9.28 -9.27 -0.67
C THR A 168 10.31 -10.40 -0.70
N VAL A 169 9.85 -11.66 -0.65
CA VAL A 169 10.69 -12.86 -0.67
C VAL A 169 10.07 -13.87 -1.63
N GLY A 170 10.85 -14.37 -2.59
CA GLY A 170 10.33 -15.32 -3.59
C GLY A 170 9.39 -14.71 -4.63
N ALA A 171 9.21 -13.39 -4.65
CA ALA A 171 8.36 -12.65 -5.60
C ALA A 171 6.93 -13.21 -5.64
N GLY A 172 6.51 -13.86 -6.73
CA GLY A 172 5.17 -14.44 -6.84
C GLY A 172 4.99 -15.79 -6.14
N LEU A 173 6.07 -16.41 -5.64
CA LEU A 173 5.99 -17.68 -4.95
C LEU A 173 5.43 -17.50 -3.53
N PRO A 174 4.53 -18.38 -3.07
CA PRO A 174 3.84 -18.22 -1.79
C PRO A 174 4.73 -18.64 -0.60
N VAL A 175 5.92 -18.05 -0.45
CA VAL A 175 6.88 -18.41 0.60
C VAL A 175 6.40 -17.97 1.98
N ILE A 176 6.03 -16.69 2.13
CA ILE A 176 5.72 -16.11 3.45
C ILE A 176 4.37 -16.64 3.96
N ALA A 177 3.36 -16.70 3.09
CA ALA A 177 2.06 -17.25 3.43
C ALA A 177 2.15 -18.73 3.80
N THR A 178 3.00 -19.51 3.11
CA THR A 178 3.22 -20.92 3.44
C THR A 178 3.87 -21.06 4.82
N LEU A 179 4.96 -20.32 5.08
CA LEU A 179 5.62 -20.36 6.39
C LEU A 179 4.67 -19.97 7.52
N ASN A 180 3.93 -18.87 7.39
CA ASN A 180 2.97 -18.43 8.43
C ASN A 180 1.76 -19.37 8.64
N ARG A 181 1.54 -20.35 7.75
CA ARG A 181 0.46 -21.35 7.89
C ARG A 181 0.95 -22.68 8.46
N LEU A 182 2.23 -23.00 8.28
CA LEU A 182 2.80 -24.28 8.68
C LEU A 182 3.35 -24.28 10.11
N VAL A 183 3.76 -23.12 10.62
CA VAL A 183 4.26 -22.91 11.98
C VAL A 183 3.37 -21.97 12.76
#